data_AF-A0A968P2I6-F1
#
_entry.id   AF-A0A968P2I6-F1
#
_cell.length_a   1.000
_cell.length_b   1.000
_cell.length_c   1.000
_cell.angle_alpha   90.00
_cell.angle_beta   90.00
_cell.angle_gamma   90.00
#
_symmetry.space_group_name_H-M   'P 1'
#
loop_
_entity.id
_entity.type
_entity.pdbx_description
1 polymer ?
#
loop_
_entity_poly.entity_id
_entity_poly.type
_entity_poly.pdbx_seq_one_letter_code
_entity_poly.pdbx_strand_id
1 'polypeptide(L)'
;MGAPGSLSAGSPLRVRWTSRNAGQGVKISLRKASQPLTSAMLTKNDGSASLRIPANAASGNDYTISIESASIAGCSGVSDTAFNVRGR
;
A
#
# COMPACT_ATOMS: atom_id res chain seq x y z
N MET A 1 8.04 7.34 -2.95
CA MET A 1 6.57 7.31 -3.16
C MET A 1 5.90 8.33 -2.27
N GLY A 2 5.13 9.29 -2.81
CA GLY A 2 4.33 10.22 -1.98
C GLY A 2 3.08 9.54 -1.42
N ALA A 3 2.77 9.75 -0.15
CA ALA A 3 1.54 9.27 0.46
C ALA A 3 0.34 10.18 0.13
N PRO A 4 -0.86 9.63 -0.02
CA PRO A 4 -2.09 10.43 -0.17
C PRO A 4 -2.36 11.18 1.14
N GLY A 5 -2.69 12.47 1.15
CA GLY A 5 -2.85 13.22 2.41
C GLY A 5 -3.86 12.60 3.40
N SER A 6 -5.14 12.53 3.02
CA SER A 6 -6.20 11.92 3.85
C SER A 6 -7.22 11.16 3.00
N LEU A 7 -7.61 9.97 3.46
CA LEU A 7 -8.53 9.05 2.79
C LEU A 7 -9.63 8.57 3.75
N SER A 8 -10.72 8.06 3.21
CA SER A 8 -11.79 7.43 3.99
C SER A 8 -11.73 5.91 3.86
N ALA A 9 -12.08 5.19 4.93
CA ALA A 9 -12.27 3.74 4.89
C ALA A 9 -13.22 3.34 3.74
N GLY A 10 -12.89 2.24 3.04
CA GLY A 10 -13.64 1.79 1.86
C GLY A 10 -13.31 2.52 0.55
N SER A 11 -12.54 3.62 0.60
CA SER A 11 -12.15 4.37 -0.60
C SER A 11 -11.06 3.66 -1.41
N PRO A 12 -11.04 3.83 -2.74
CA PRO A 12 -9.92 3.40 -3.56
C PRO A 12 -8.69 4.29 -3.31
N LEU A 13 -7.53 3.65 -3.25
CA LEU A 13 -6.22 4.24 -3.11
C LEU A 13 -5.37 3.85 -4.31
N ARG A 14 -5.01 4.83 -5.14
CA ARG A 14 -4.06 4.64 -6.24
C ARG A 14 -2.63 4.64 -5.69
N VAL A 15 -1.98 3.49 -5.72
CA VAL A 15 -0.58 3.30 -5.37
C VAL A 15 0.27 3.39 -6.64
N ARG A 16 1.36 4.15 -6.59
CA ARG A 16 2.31 4.30 -7.70
C ARG A 16 3.73 4.03 -7.19
N TRP A 17 4.51 3.27 -7.93
CA TRP A 17 5.88 2.91 -7.57
C TRP A 17 6.78 2.81 -8.80
N THR A 18 8.08 2.78 -8.57
CA THR A 18 9.07 2.55 -9.62
C THR A 18 9.21 1.04 -9.85
N SER A 19 8.84 0.56 -11.03
CA SER A 19 8.80 -0.87 -11.37
C SER A 19 10.15 -1.51 -11.71
N ARG A 20 11.28 -0.83 -11.48
CA ARG A 20 12.59 -1.36 -11.88
C ARG A 20 13.03 -2.53 -10.98
N ASN A 21 13.47 -3.62 -11.61
CA ASN A 21 14.17 -4.75 -10.98
C ASN A 21 13.39 -5.51 -9.88
N ALA A 22 12.06 -5.43 -9.84
CA ALA A 22 11.23 -6.14 -8.85
C ALA A 22 10.50 -7.37 -9.42
N GLY A 23 10.95 -7.90 -10.56
CA GLY A 23 10.32 -9.05 -11.22
C GLY A 23 8.98 -8.72 -11.88
N GLN A 24 8.19 -9.76 -12.19
CA GLN A 24 6.94 -9.63 -12.95
C GLN A 24 5.73 -9.19 -12.10
N GLY A 25 5.79 -9.43 -10.78
CA GLY A 25 4.69 -9.16 -9.87
C GLY A 25 5.15 -8.60 -8.53
N VAL A 26 4.28 -7.80 -7.92
CA VAL A 26 4.49 -7.20 -6.61
C VAL A 26 3.26 -7.40 -5.73
N LYS A 27 3.51 -7.60 -4.44
CA LYS A 27 2.52 -7.60 -3.37
C LYS A 27 2.49 -6.21 -2.74
N ILE A 28 1.34 -5.57 -2.80
CA ILE A 28 1.08 -4.27 -2.17
C ILE A 28 0.25 -4.54 -0.92
N SER A 29 0.70 -4.07 0.23
CA SER A 29 0.00 -4.23 1.51
C SER A 29 -0.20 -2.88 2.20
N LEU A 30 -1.38 -2.66 2.76
CA LEU A 30 -1.64 -1.56 3.67
C LEU A 30 -1.16 -1.93 5.08
N ARG A 31 -0.55 -0.99 5.79
CA ARG A 31 -0.11 -1.17 7.18
C ARG A 31 -0.64 -0.03 8.04
N LYS A 32 -0.88 -0.29 9.32
CA LYS A 32 -1.17 0.71 10.35
C LYS A 32 -0.19 0.52 11.50
N ALA A 33 0.52 1.58 11.93
CA ALA A 33 1.57 1.49 12.95
C ALA A 33 2.57 0.34 12.69
N SER A 34 3.00 0.18 11.44
CA SER A 34 3.88 -0.91 10.97
C SER A 34 3.31 -2.33 11.04
N GLN A 35 2.07 -2.52 11.54
CA GLN A 35 1.38 -3.81 11.46
C GLN A 35 0.69 -3.99 10.11
N PRO A 36 0.88 -5.13 9.43
CA PRO A 36 0.16 -5.41 8.20
C PRO A 36 -1.34 -5.55 8.45
N LEU A 37 -2.13 -4.82 7.67
CA LEU A 37 -3.56 -5.05 7.59
C LEU A 37 -3.83 -6.18 6.59
N THR A 38 -5.00 -6.81 6.70
CA THR A 38 -5.44 -7.91 5.82
C THR A 38 -5.58 -7.50 4.34
N SER A 39 -5.49 -6.20 4.03
CA SER A 39 -5.54 -5.69 2.65
C SER A 39 -4.16 -5.79 2.00
N ALA A 40 -3.91 -6.96 1.41
CA ALA A 40 -2.81 -7.17 0.47
C ALA A 40 -3.37 -7.54 -0.91
N MET A 41 -2.73 -7.04 -1.97
CA MET A 41 -3.05 -7.38 -3.35
C MET A 41 -1.77 -7.77 -4.08
N LEU A 42 -1.84 -8.86 -4.85
CA LEU A 42 -0.81 -9.23 -5.81
C LEU A 42 -1.17 -8.63 -7.17
N THR A 43 -0.25 -7.88 -7.77
CA THR A 43 -0.46 -7.23 -9.06
C THR A 43 0.79 -7.33 -9.93
N LYS A 44 0.65 -7.08 -11.22
CA LYS A 44 1.79 -6.94 -12.12
C LYS A 44 2.66 -5.77 -11.66
N ASN A 45 3.96 -5.90 -11.87
CA ASN A 45 4.91 -4.83 -11.59
C ASN A 45 4.93 -3.79 -12.72
N ASP A 46 3.79 -3.12 -12.95
CA ASP A 46 3.59 -2.12 -14.00
C ASP A 46 3.71 -0.66 -13.50
N GLY A 47 4.00 -0.49 -12.21
CA GLY A 47 4.26 0.80 -11.58
C GLY A 47 3.00 1.50 -11.04
N SER A 48 1.81 0.93 -11.18
CA SER A 48 0.62 1.46 -10.51
C SER A 48 -0.51 0.46 -10.32
N ALA A 49 -1.19 0.52 -9.18
CA ALA A 49 -2.38 -0.29 -8.91
C ALA A 49 -3.36 0.45 -8.01
N SER A 50 -4.61 0.01 -8.01
CA SER A 50 -5.65 0.54 -7.12
C SER A 50 -5.90 -0.46 -6.00
N LEU A 51 -5.49 -0.09 -4.79
CA LEU A 51 -5.79 -0.83 -3.56
C LEU A 51 -7.05 -0.26 -2.93
N ARG A 52 -7.92 -1.08 -2.36
CA ARG A 52 -9.07 -0.57 -1.60
C ARG A 52 -8.75 -0.57 -0.11
N ILE A 53 -8.97 0.57 0.56
CA ILE A 53 -8.87 0.61 2.02
C ILE A 53 -10.00 -0.23 2.61
N PRO A 54 -9.74 -1.12 3.59
CA PRO A 54 -10.78 -1.87 4.26
C PRO A 54 -11.88 -0.95 4.80
N ALA A 55 -13.14 -1.32 4.60
CA ALA A 55 -14.27 -0.50 5.07
C ALA A 55 -14.34 -0.41 6.60
N ASN A 56 -13.75 -1.39 7.29
CA ASN A 56 -13.61 -1.46 8.75
C ASN A 56 -12.27 -0.88 9.26
N ALA A 57 -11.50 -0.18 8.42
CA ALA A 57 -10.27 0.47 8.86
C ALA A 57 -10.59 1.55 9.91
N ALA A 58 -9.96 1.45 11.09
CA ALA A 58 -10.12 2.44 12.15
C ALA A 58 -9.51 3.78 11.75
N SER A 59 -10.00 4.87 12.34
CA SER A 59 -9.36 6.17 12.15
C SER A 59 -7.90 6.16 12.65
N GLY A 60 -6.99 6.81 11.92
CA GLY A 60 -5.58 6.91 12.29
C GLY A 60 -4.72 7.61 11.23
N ASN A 61 -3.60 8.19 11.66
CA ASN A 61 -2.64 8.93 10.83
C ASN A 61 -1.32 8.17 10.58
N ASP A 62 -1.31 6.89 10.92
CA ASP A 62 -0.18 5.99 11.01
C ASP A 62 -0.22 4.91 9.91
N TYR A 63 -0.94 5.18 8.81
CA TYR A 63 -1.08 4.25 7.70
C TYR A 63 0.08 4.39 6.71
N THR A 64 0.64 3.27 6.27
CA THR A 64 1.70 3.22 5.25
C THR A 64 1.40 2.14 4.21
N ILE A 65 2.04 2.25 3.04
CA ILE A 65 1.99 1.22 2.00
C ILE A 65 3.34 0.52 1.93
N SER A 66 3.34 -0.80 1.94
CA SER A 66 4.52 -1.62 1.63
C SER A 66 4.34 -2.34 0.31
N ILE A 67 5.38 -2.36 -0.51
CA ILE A 67 5.45 -3.09 -1.77
C ILE A 67 6.59 -4.09 -1.68
N GLU A 68 6.33 -5.33 -2.05
CA GLU A 68 7.31 -6.41 -2.02
C GLU A 68 7.25 -7.16 -3.35
N SER A 69 8.40 -7.53 -3.92
CA SER A 69 8.42 -8.39 -5.10
C SER A 69 7.87 -9.77 -4.76
N ALA A 70 7.04 -10.30 -5.64
CA ALA A 70 6.51 -11.66 -5.51
C ALA A 70 7.52 -12.74 -5.90
N SER A 71 8.61 -12.36 -6.56
CA SER A 71 9.56 -13.28 -7.21
C SER A 71 11.01 -13.06 -6.80
N ILE A 72 11.33 -11.90 -6.23
CA ILE A 72 12.69 -11.54 -5.82
C ILE A 72 12.68 -11.23 -4.33
N ALA A 73 13.15 -12.20 -3.53
CA ALA A 73 13.29 -12.00 -2.09
C ALA A 73 14.21 -10.80 -1.79
N GLY A 74 13.83 -10.00 -0.80
CA GLY A 74 14.58 -8.79 -0.40
C GLY A 74 14.31 -7.54 -1.25
N CYS A 75 13.63 -7.67 -2.39
CA CYS A 75 13.21 -6.51 -3.18
C CYS A 75 11.90 -5.95 -2.63
N SER A 76 11.99 -4.98 -1.73
CA SER A 76 10.83 -4.32 -1.12
C SER A 76 11.02 -2.81 -0.96
N GLY A 77 9.92 -2.09 -0.80
CA GLY A 77 9.89 -0.67 -0.53
C GLY A 77 8.69 -0.30 0.33
N VAL A 78 8.80 0.79 1.07
CA VAL A 78 7.73 1.35 1.90
C VAL A 78 7.46 2.78 1.44
N SER A 79 6.22 3.25 1.55
CA SER A 79 5.89 4.65 1.28
C SER A 79 6.69 5.58 2.19
N ASP A 80 7.19 6.68 1.63
CA ASP A 80 8.11 7.58 2.34
C ASP A 80 7.44 8.32 3.50
N THR A 81 6.11 8.41 3.47
CA THR A 81 5.30 9.12 4.46
C THR A 81 4.08 8.29 4.87
N ALA A 82 3.63 8.47 6.11
CA ALA A 82 2.36 7.95 6.58
C ALA A 82 1.21 8.87 6.14
N PHE A 83 -0.01 8.31 6.09
CA PHE A 83 -1.21 9.05 5.74
C PHE A 83 -2.37 8.83 6.71
N ASN A 84 -3.35 9.73 6.64
CA ASN A 84 -4.56 9.67 7.45
C ASN A 84 -5.67 8.86 6.78
N VAL A 85 -6.22 7.88 7.50
CA VAL A 85 -7.48 7.21 7.15
C VAL A 85 -8.53 7.61 8.17
N ARG A 86 -9.69 8.07 7.69
CA ARG A 86 -10.90 8.29 8.48
C ARG A 86 -11.77 7.04 8.42
N GLY A 87 -11.86 6.33 9.54
CA GLY A 87 -12.80 5.23 9.75
C GLY A 87 -14.24 5.73 9.88
N ARG A 88 -15.19 4.81 9.79
CA ARG A 88 -16.58 5.06 10.15
C ARG A 88 -16.77 5.04 11.66
#